data_AF-A0A924AAY8-F1
#
_entry.id   AF-A0A924AAY8-F1
#
_cell.length_a   1.000
_cell.length_b   1.000
_cell.length_c   1.000
_cell.angle_alpha   90.00
_cell.angle_beta   90.00
_cell.angle_gamma   90.00
#
_symmetry.space_group_name_H-M   'P 1'
#
loop_
_entity.id
_entity.type
_entity.pdbx_description
1 polymer ?
#
loop_
_entity_poly.entity_id
_entity_poly.type
_entity_poly.pdbx_seq_one_letter_code
_entity_poly.pdbx_strand_id
1 'polypeptide(L)'
;EGGKIINVYLHDEMKKIIEQWGNPSKAPDDYVFPVLTKGTSLLKQEADKWRYKRVSNNMLTKIGKELGFNVHLCINLARHSFATTLKLNGTPVSFISEALGHSNSITTTHYLKSLPDENVKQLSSSLLNFG
;
A
#
# COMPACT_ATOMS: atom_id res chain seq x y z
N GLU A 1 -3.64 0.23 -21.25
CA GLU A 1 -3.00 1.37 -20.56
C GLU A 1 -1.88 0.81 -19.68
N GLY A 2 -0.63 1.25 -19.87
CA GLY A 2 0.50 0.76 -19.09
C GLY A 2 0.43 1.30 -17.66
N GLY A 3 0.36 0.42 -16.67
CA GLY A 3 0.35 0.81 -15.27
C GLY A 3 1.62 1.58 -14.90
N LYS A 4 1.48 2.70 -14.20
CA LYS A 4 2.61 3.48 -13.69
C LYS A 4 3.34 2.68 -12.61
N ILE A 5 4.65 2.55 -12.74
CA ILE A 5 5.50 1.94 -11.72
C ILE A 5 5.59 2.92 -10.54
N ILE A 6 5.34 2.42 -9.33
CA ILE A 6 5.44 3.17 -8.08
C ILE A 6 6.52 2.51 -7.24
N ASN A 7 7.44 3.31 -6.71
CA ASN A 7 8.48 2.85 -5.80
C ASN A 7 8.02 3.04 -4.36
N VAL A 8 8.18 2.00 -3.53
CA VAL A 8 7.80 2.01 -2.12
C VAL A 8 8.98 1.54 -1.29
N TYR A 9 9.29 2.27 -0.20
CA TYR A 9 10.33 1.86 0.73
C TYR A 9 9.82 0.75 1.65
N LEU A 10 10.55 -0.37 1.72
CA LEU A 10 10.22 -1.49 2.61
C LEU A 10 10.93 -1.33 3.96
N HIS A 11 10.14 -0.93 4.97
CA HIS A 11 10.55 -0.94 6.37
C HIS A 11 10.74 -2.36 6.90
N ASP A 12 11.51 -2.50 7.98
CA ASP A 12 11.86 -3.81 8.55
C ASP A 12 10.62 -4.53 9.11
N GLU A 13 9.62 -3.79 9.62
CA GLU A 13 8.31 -4.32 10.00
C GLU A 13 7.57 -4.93 8.81
N MET A 14 7.62 -4.27 7.64
CA MET A 14 7.02 -4.80 6.42
C MET A 14 7.76 -6.05 5.94
N LYS A 15 9.10 -6.05 6.02
CA LYS A 15 9.91 -7.22 5.66
C LYS A 15 9.56 -8.42 6.55
N LYS A 16 9.42 -8.23 7.85
CA LYS A 16 8.99 -9.29 8.79
C LYS A 16 7.62 -9.87 8.43
N ILE A 17 6.66 -9.03 8.04
CA ILE A 17 5.34 -9.50 7.57
C ILE A 17 5.46 -10.32 6.28
N ILE A 18 6.26 -9.86 5.32
CA ILE A 18 6.49 -10.56 4.04
C ILE A 18 7.23 -11.88 4.26
N GLU A 19 8.16 -11.92 5.21
CA GLU A 19 8.89 -13.14 5.57
C GLU A 19 7.96 -14.16 6.24
N GLN A 20 7.09 -13.71 7.15
CA GLN A 20 6.20 -14.59 7.89
C GLN A 20 5.02 -15.12 7.04
N TRP A 21 4.45 -14.27 6.19
CA TRP A 21 3.18 -14.57 5.49
C TRP A 21 3.28 -14.56 3.97
N GLY A 22 4.43 -14.19 3.41
CA GLY A 22 4.63 -14.14 1.96
C GLY A 22 4.88 -15.52 1.35
N ASN A 23 4.94 -15.56 0.02
CA ASN A 23 5.32 -16.78 -0.69
C ASN A 23 6.77 -17.17 -0.36
N PRO A 24 7.10 -18.47 -0.20
CA PRO A 24 8.47 -18.91 0.05
C PRO A 24 9.42 -18.59 -1.11
N SER A 25 8.94 -18.78 -2.34
CA SER A 25 9.68 -18.39 -3.54
C SER A 25 9.64 -16.87 -3.73
N LYS A 26 10.80 -16.29 -4.03
CA LYS A 26 10.99 -14.85 -4.28
C LYS A 26 11.42 -14.59 -5.73
N ALA A 27 11.01 -15.47 -6.65
CA ALA A 27 11.30 -15.29 -8.07
C ALA A 27 10.65 -13.98 -8.57
N PRO A 28 11.26 -13.27 -9.55
CA PRO A 28 10.77 -11.95 -9.99
C PRO A 28 9.32 -11.93 -10.49
N ASP A 29 8.81 -13.07 -10.94
CA ASP A 29 7.46 -13.22 -11.45
C ASP A 29 6.45 -13.70 -10.39
N ASP A 30 6.90 -14.06 -9.17
CA ASP A 30 6.03 -14.48 -8.07
C ASP A 30 5.27 -13.32 -7.42
N TYR A 31 4.03 -13.60 -6.99
CA TYR A 31 3.31 -12.68 -6.12
C TYR A 31 3.98 -12.63 -4.75
N VAL A 32 3.93 -11.47 -4.08
CA VAL A 32 4.52 -11.31 -2.73
C VAL A 32 3.80 -12.19 -1.70
N PHE A 33 2.47 -12.33 -1.81
CA PHE A 33 1.62 -13.08 -0.89
C PHE A 33 0.86 -14.21 -1.59
N PRO A 34 0.52 -15.31 -0.88
CA PRO A 34 -0.20 -16.47 -1.41
C PRO A 34 -1.71 -16.21 -1.59
N VAL A 35 -2.09 -15.06 -2.18
CA VAL A 35 -3.49 -14.68 -2.40
C VAL A 35 -3.97 -15.08 -3.80
N LEU A 36 -3.07 -15.01 -4.78
CA LEU A 36 -3.37 -15.33 -6.18
C LEU A 36 -2.50 -16.49 -6.64
N THR A 37 -3.08 -17.35 -7.47
CA THR A 37 -2.39 -18.49 -8.07
C THR A 37 -2.06 -18.18 -9.53
N LYS A 38 -0.79 -18.34 -9.91
CA LYS A 38 -0.33 -18.21 -11.30
C LYS A 38 -1.06 -19.18 -12.22
N GLY A 39 -1.25 -18.79 -13.48
CA GLY A 39 -1.88 -19.65 -14.50
C GLY A 39 -3.40 -19.81 -14.37
N THR A 40 -4.04 -19.16 -13.40
CA THR A 40 -5.51 -19.14 -13.29
C THR A 40 -6.14 -18.11 -14.25
N SER A 41 -7.40 -18.35 -14.63
CA SER A 41 -8.13 -17.43 -15.52
C SER A 41 -8.32 -16.04 -14.89
N LEU A 42 -8.45 -15.01 -15.72
CA LEU A 42 -8.67 -13.63 -15.26
C LEU A 42 -9.90 -13.52 -14.33
N LEU A 43 -10.99 -14.19 -14.70
CA LEU A 43 -12.21 -14.26 -13.88
C LEU A 43 -11.95 -14.85 -12.49
N LYS A 44 -11.14 -15.90 -12.41
CA LYS A 44 -10.77 -16.52 -11.13
C LYS A 44 -9.91 -15.58 -10.29
N GLN A 45 -8.93 -14.91 -10.90
CA GLN A 45 -8.10 -13.92 -10.21
C GLN A 45 -8.94 -12.75 -9.68
N GLU A 46 -9.89 -12.24 -10.45
CA GLU A 46 -10.80 -11.17 -10.01
C GLU A 46 -11.69 -11.61 -8.84
N ALA A 47 -12.24 -12.82 -8.90
CA ALA A 47 -13.03 -13.39 -7.82
C ALA A 47 -12.20 -13.55 -6.53
N ASP A 48 -10.96 -14.02 -6.64
CA ASP A 48 -10.06 -14.20 -5.50
C ASP A 48 -9.65 -12.85 -4.88
N LYS A 49 -9.34 -11.84 -5.71
CA LYS A 49 -9.11 -10.45 -5.25
C LYS A 49 -10.31 -9.91 -4.49
N TRP A 50 -11.52 -10.07 -5.03
CA TRP A 50 -12.74 -9.58 -4.40
C TRP A 50 -13.01 -10.29 -3.07
N ARG A 51 -12.87 -11.62 -3.05
CA ARG A 51 -13.02 -12.43 -1.84
C ARG A 51 -12.04 -11.99 -0.76
N TYR A 52 -10.76 -11.84 -1.11
CA TYR A 52 -9.72 -11.41 -0.17
C TYR A 52 -10.03 -10.03 0.41
N LYS A 53 -10.37 -9.05 -0.44
CA LYS A 53 -10.76 -7.70 -0.01
C LYS A 53 -11.94 -7.75 0.97
N ARG A 54 -12.98 -8.53 0.67
CA ARG A 54 -14.17 -8.66 1.54
C ARG A 54 -13.81 -9.27 2.90
N VAL A 55 -13.06 -10.37 2.91
CA VAL A 55 -12.64 -11.04 4.15
C VAL A 55 -11.79 -10.11 5.01
N SER A 56 -10.81 -9.42 4.41
CA SER A 56 -9.95 -8.47 5.12
C SER A 56 -10.73 -7.31 5.71
N ASN A 57 -11.67 -6.71 4.97
CA ASN A 57 -12.52 -5.64 5.52
C ASN A 57 -13.39 -6.13 6.69
N ASN A 58 -13.95 -7.33 6.59
CA ASN A 58 -14.73 -7.92 7.69
C ASN A 58 -13.86 -8.15 8.94
N MET A 59 -12.62 -8.63 8.77
CA MET A 59 -11.70 -8.84 9.88
C MET A 59 -11.27 -7.51 10.51
N LEU A 60 -10.90 -6.52 9.70
CA LEU A 60 -10.56 -5.18 10.17
C LEU A 60 -11.71 -4.55 10.96
N THR A 61 -12.95 -4.73 10.50
CA THR A 61 -14.14 -4.25 11.22
C THR A 61 -14.25 -4.88 12.62
N LYS A 62 -13.97 -6.19 12.74
CA LYS A 62 -13.99 -6.88 14.03
C LYS A 62 -12.90 -6.36 14.96
N ILE A 63 -11.66 -6.28 14.45
CA ILE A 63 -10.51 -5.73 15.19
C ILE A 63 -10.82 -4.33 15.70
N GLY A 64 -11.37 -3.45 14.84
CA GLY A 64 -11.72 -2.09 15.25
C GLY A 64 -12.75 -2.03 16.37
N LYS A 65 -13.76 -2.92 16.34
CA LYS A 65 -14.75 -3.04 17.41
C LYS A 65 -14.15 -3.56 18.71
N GLU A 66 -13.31 -4.59 18.63
CA GLU A 66 -12.65 -5.19 19.80
C GLU A 66 -11.69 -4.21 20.48
N LEU A 67 -11.02 -3.36 19.71
CA LEU A 67 -10.14 -2.31 20.22
C LEU A 67 -10.88 -1.02 20.62
N GLY A 68 -12.22 -0.97 20.48
CA GLY A 68 -13.02 0.18 20.86
C GLY A 68 -12.82 1.41 19.97
N PHE A 69 -12.42 1.24 18.71
CA PHE A 69 -12.27 2.35 17.78
C PHE A 69 -13.63 2.91 17.34
N ASN A 70 -13.78 4.22 17.44
CA ASN A 70 -14.94 4.95 16.93
C ASN A 70 -14.95 5.10 15.39
N VAL A 71 -13.90 4.64 14.72
CA VAL A 71 -13.76 4.68 13.26
C VAL A 71 -13.91 3.27 12.66
N HIS A 72 -14.54 3.19 11.49
CA HIS A 72 -14.66 1.93 10.78
C HIS A 72 -13.35 1.55 10.08
N LEU A 73 -12.64 0.56 10.63
CA LEU A 73 -11.42 0.04 10.00
C LEU A 73 -11.74 -0.74 8.71
N CYS A 74 -11.13 -0.32 7.60
CA CYS A 74 -11.18 -1.02 6.32
C CYS A 74 -9.88 -0.77 5.53
N ILE A 75 -9.64 -1.53 4.45
CA ILE A 75 -8.43 -1.41 3.61
C ILE A 75 -8.26 0.02 3.08
N ASN A 76 -9.35 0.69 2.70
CA ASN A 76 -9.28 2.06 2.18
C ASN A 76 -8.87 3.06 3.25
N LEU A 77 -9.21 2.81 4.52
CA LEU A 77 -8.81 3.69 5.63
C LEU A 77 -7.28 3.73 5.78
N ALA A 78 -6.58 2.63 5.51
CA ALA A 78 -5.11 2.62 5.54
C ALA A 78 -4.51 3.60 4.52
N ARG A 79 -5.05 3.64 3.29
CA ARG A 79 -4.63 4.61 2.25
C ARG A 79 -4.95 6.05 2.67
N HIS A 80 -6.12 6.29 3.26
CA HIS A 80 -6.49 7.62 3.74
C HIS A 80 -5.60 8.07 4.89
N SER A 81 -5.33 7.19 5.85
CA SER A 81 -4.43 7.45 6.99
C SER A 81 -3.01 7.75 6.50
N PHE A 82 -2.49 6.99 5.54
CA PHE A 82 -1.21 7.26 4.88
C PHE A 82 -1.16 8.69 4.30
N ALA A 83 -2.14 9.05 3.48
CA ALA A 83 -2.19 10.36 2.82
C ALA A 83 -2.32 11.51 3.83
N THR A 84 -3.19 11.35 4.83
CA THR A 84 -3.42 12.34 5.88
C THR A 84 -2.18 12.53 6.74
N THR A 85 -1.50 11.44 7.13
CA THR A 85 -0.27 11.50 7.95
C THR A 85 0.83 12.24 7.20
N LEU A 86 1.07 11.92 5.93
CA LEU A 86 2.05 12.65 5.12
C LEU A 86 1.70 14.14 5.00
N LYS A 87 0.43 14.47 4.78
CA LYS A 87 -0.04 15.86 4.70
C LYS A 87 0.20 16.61 6.01
N LEU A 88 -0.10 16.00 7.15
CA LEU A 88 0.13 16.59 8.47
C LEU A 88 1.62 16.78 8.78
N ASN A 89 2.47 15.87 8.29
CA ASN A 89 3.92 15.97 8.36
C ASN A 89 4.52 16.99 7.37
N GLY A 90 3.71 17.82 6.72
CA GLY A 90 4.16 18.87 5.81
C GLY A 90 4.57 18.36 4.42
N THR A 91 4.27 17.12 4.06
CA THR A 91 4.57 16.59 2.72
C THR A 91 3.70 17.30 1.68
N PRO A 92 4.26 17.84 0.58
CA PRO A 92 3.46 18.51 -0.42
C PRO A 92 2.51 17.54 -1.13
N VAL A 93 1.30 18.02 -1.45
CA VAL A 93 0.22 17.18 -2.03
C VAL A 93 0.64 16.51 -3.34
N SER A 94 1.52 17.14 -4.13
CA SER A 94 2.09 16.56 -5.34
C SER A 94 2.83 15.24 -5.06
N PHE A 95 3.65 15.20 -4.01
CA PHE A 95 4.37 13.99 -3.59
C PHE A 95 3.43 12.90 -3.07
N ILE A 96 2.39 13.29 -2.33
CA ILE A 96 1.38 12.34 -1.82
C ILE A 96 0.59 11.72 -2.99
N SER A 97 0.14 12.54 -3.95
CA SER A 97 -0.61 12.08 -5.13
C SER A 97 0.22 11.10 -5.96
N GLU A 98 1.50 11.41 -6.14
CA GLU A 98 2.44 10.60 -6.89
C GLU A 98 2.75 9.26 -6.17
N ALA A 99 2.95 9.28 -4.84
CA ALA A 99 3.13 8.08 -4.02
C ALA A 99 1.90 7.15 -4.01
N LEU A 100 0.69 7.72 -4.19
CA LEU A 100 -0.55 6.96 -4.33
C LEU A 100 -0.82 6.48 -5.76
N GLY A 101 -0.02 6.90 -6.74
CA GLY A 101 -0.22 6.56 -8.15
C GLY A 101 -1.42 7.25 -8.80
N HIS A 102 -1.96 8.31 -8.20
CA HIS A 102 -3.08 9.06 -8.78
C HIS A 102 -2.57 10.01 -9.87
N SER A 103 -2.94 9.73 -11.13
CA SER A 103 -2.68 10.61 -12.27
C SER A 103 -3.83 11.61 -12.43
N ASN A 104 -3.69 12.81 -11.85
CA ASN A 104 -4.38 14.01 -12.32
C ASN A 104 -3.54 15.23 -11.93
N SER A 105 -3.00 15.92 -12.95
CA SER A 105 -1.87 16.81 -12.76
C SER A 105 -0.91 16.83 -13.96
N ILE A 106 -1.23 17.52 -15.06
CA ILE A 106 -0.44 17.63 -16.31
C ILE A 106 1.01 18.18 -16.11
N THR A 107 1.47 18.39 -14.87
CA THR A 107 2.81 18.90 -14.52
C THR A 107 3.63 17.97 -13.60
N THR A 108 3.20 16.73 -13.35
CA THR A 108 3.80 15.87 -12.30
C THR A 108 4.77 14.77 -12.80
N THR A 109 4.87 14.54 -14.13
CA THR A 109 5.60 13.42 -14.72
C THR A 109 7.13 13.44 -14.49
N HIS A 110 7.70 14.57 -14.06
CA HIS A 110 9.15 14.71 -13.91
C HIS A 110 9.68 14.40 -12.50
N TYR A 111 8.84 14.45 -11.46
CA TYR A 111 9.33 14.51 -10.08
C TYR A 111 9.73 13.17 -9.45
N LEU A 112 9.19 12.03 -9.90
CA LEU A 112 9.53 10.70 -9.33
C LEU A 112 10.49 9.85 -10.18
N LYS A 113 10.82 10.27 -11.41
CA LYS A 113 12.14 9.92 -11.99
C LYS A 113 13.28 10.63 -11.24
N SER A 114 12.98 11.68 -10.47
CA SER A 114 13.96 12.54 -9.82
C SER A 114 13.86 12.59 -8.29
N LEU A 115 13.08 11.72 -7.64
CA LEU A 115 13.10 11.62 -6.18
C LEU A 115 14.22 10.65 -5.78
N PRO A 116 15.27 11.11 -5.08
CA PRO A 116 16.28 10.23 -4.53
C PRO A 116 15.65 9.21 -3.57
N ASP A 117 16.20 8.00 -3.51
CA ASP A 117 15.74 6.93 -2.60
C ASP A 117 15.67 7.39 -1.13
N GLU A 118 16.55 8.33 -0.75
CA GLU A 118 16.55 8.97 0.57
C GLU A 118 15.24 9.69 0.89
N ASN A 119 14.66 10.40 -0.08
CA ASN A 119 13.39 11.10 0.10
C ASN A 119 12.23 10.11 0.25
N VAL A 120 12.24 9.02 -0.52
CA VAL A 120 11.22 7.96 -0.41
C VAL A 120 11.30 7.30 0.97
N LYS A 121 12.51 7.03 1.46
CA LYS A 121 12.76 6.50 2.79
C LYS A 121 12.33 7.47 3.88
N GLN A 122 12.67 8.76 3.78
CA GLN A 122 12.32 9.77 4.78
C GLN A 122 10.80 9.96 4.88
N LEU A 123 10.12 10.05 3.73
CA LEU A 123 8.65 10.14 3.67
C LEU A 123 8.00 8.92 4.32
N SER A 124 8.44 7.72 3.94
CA SER A 124 7.91 6.49 4.50
C SER A 124 8.19 6.37 6.01
N SER A 125 9.37 6.78 6.47
CA SER A 125 9.73 6.76 7.90
C SER A 125 8.86 7.69 8.74
N SER A 126 8.41 8.82 8.18
CA SER A 126 7.51 9.76 8.88
C SER A 126 6.16 9.13 9.26
N LEU A 127 5.76 8.04 8.61
CA LEU A 127 4.53 7.30 8.91
C LEU A 127 4.63 6.45 10.18
N LEU A 128 5.87 6.14 10.61
CA LEU A 128 6.15 5.33 11.78
C LEU A 128 6.40 6.16 13.04
N ASN A 129 6.38 7.49 12.91
CA ASN A 129 6.50 8.41 14.04
C ASN A 129 5.15 8.53 14.76
N PHE A 130 4.78 7.47 15.46
CA PHE A 130 3.73 7.52 16.48
C PHE A 130 4.37 8.21 17.69
N GLY A 131 3.90 9.43 17.99
CA GLY A 131 4.51 10.31 19.01
C GLY A 131 4.67 9.69 20.40
#